data_AF-A0A846JS61-F1
#
_entry.id   AF-A0A846JS61-F1
#
_cell.length_a   1.000
_cell.length_b   1.000
_cell.length_c   1.000
_cell.angle_alpha   90.00
_cell.angle_beta   90.00
_cell.angle_gamma   90.00
#
_symmetry.space_group_name_H-M   'P 1'
#
loop_
_entity.id
_entity.type
_entity.pdbx_description
1 polymer ?
#
loop_
_entity_poly.entity_id
_entity_poly.type
_entity_poly.pdbx_seq_one_letter_code
_entity_poly.pdbx_strand_id
1 'polypeptide(L)'
;MDNIAVKLITDLTKYGKGLVPGIKGITVGQKGIWSRCNDNFISVKFENDITLDVLWSGLEIIDEDYLKTIAEDEKKLLEELKSAKNIVKSVGPRGGFRYLCYEYITLDGSKSNKSIGLKKEADKLLELFSKYNLNVKIEKVV
;
A
#
# COMPACT_ATOMS: atom_id res chain seq x y z
N MET A 1 -5.13 16.43 2.33
CA MET A 1 -5.06 15.56 1.15
C MET A 1 -4.60 16.44 0.02
N ASP A 2 -3.34 16.29 -0.36
CA ASP A 2 -2.77 17.05 -1.45
C ASP A 2 -3.37 16.58 -2.77
N ASN A 3 -3.48 17.49 -3.72
CA ASN A 3 -4.09 17.25 -5.01
C ASN A 3 -3.07 16.50 -5.88
N ILE A 4 -3.15 15.16 -5.92
CA ILE A 4 -2.23 14.31 -6.67
C ILE A 4 -2.60 14.33 -8.16
N ALA A 5 -1.62 14.56 -9.02
CA ALA A 5 -1.77 14.44 -10.46
C ALA A 5 -1.77 12.96 -10.91
N VAL A 6 -2.81 12.56 -11.63
CA VAL A 6 -3.02 11.18 -12.09
C VAL A 6 -3.37 11.10 -13.57
N LYS A 7 -3.15 9.94 -14.16
CA LYS A 7 -3.49 9.57 -15.53
C LYS A 7 -4.47 8.42 -15.53
N LEU A 8 -5.46 8.45 -16.41
CA LEU A 8 -6.35 7.31 -16.62
C LEU A 8 -5.66 6.24 -17.47
N ILE A 9 -5.69 4.98 -17.04
CA ILE A 9 -5.20 3.83 -17.84
C ILE A 9 -6.36 3.09 -18.48
N THR A 10 -7.50 3.02 -17.79
CA THR A 10 -8.67 2.26 -18.23
C THR A 10 -9.57 3.09 -19.14
N ASP A 11 -10.20 2.44 -20.11
CA ASP A 11 -11.23 3.10 -20.92
C ASP A 11 -12.52 3.21 -20.10
N LEU A 12 -12.93 4.45 -19.80
CA LEU A 12 -14.15 4.77 -19.05
C LEU A 12 -15.13 5.57 -19.92
N THR A 13 -15.01 5.51 -21.24
CA THR A 13 -15.91 6.18 -22.20
C THR A 13 -17.39 5.83 -21.99
N LYS A 14 -17.69 4.66 -21.41
CA LYS A 14 -19.03 4.26 -20.98
C LYS A 14 -19.68 5.22 -19.97
N TYR A 15 -18.88 5.88 -19.14
CA TYR A 15 -19.34 6.76 -18.06
C TYR A 15 -19.24 8.25 -18.42
N GLY A 16 -18.52 8.60 -19.48
CA GLY A 16 -18.38 9.98 -19.94
C GLY A 16 -17.69 10.04 -21.28
N LYS A 17 -18.24 10.83 -22.22
CA LYS A 17 -17.61 11.05 -23.52
C LYS A 17 -16.23 11.68 -23.31
N GLY A 18 -15.21 11.04 -23.87
CA GLY A 18 -13.84 11.50 -23.74
C GLY A 18 -13.15 11.09 -22.45
N LEU A 19 -13.55 10.01 -21.76
CA LEU A 19 -12.74 9.37 -20.72
C LEU A 19 -11.90 8.23 -21.32
N VAL A 20 -10.93 8.61 -22.14
CA VAL A 20 -10.04 7.69 -22.87
C VAL A 20 -8.77 7.45 -22.04
N PRO A 21 -8.12 6.27 -22.16
CA PRO A 21 -6.79 6.06 -21.58
C PRO A 21 -5.82 7.17 -21.99
N GLY A 22 -5.07 7.69 -21.03
CA GLY A 22 -4.08 8.74 -21.23
C GLY A 22 -4.47 10.11 -20.68
N ILE A 23 -5.73 10.31 -20.33
CA ILE A 23 -6.23 11.61 -19.87
C ILE A 23 -5.74 11.91 -18.47
N LYS A 24 -5.31 13.16 -18.28
CA LYS A 24 -4.84 13.65 -16.99
C LYS A 24 -6.01 14.13 -16.14
N GLY A 25 -5.83 14.00 -14.84
CA GLY A 25 -6.77 14.48 -13.85
C GLY A 25 -6.07 14.77 -12.54
N ILE A 26 -6.79 15.42 -11.66
CA ILE A 26 -6.35 15.77 -10.32
C ILE A 26 -7.26 15.07 -9.33
N THR A 27 -6.68 14.37 -8.35
CA THR A 27 -7.48 13.76 -7.28
C THR A 27 -8.06 14.85 -6.40
N VAL A 28 -9.37 14.81 -6.16
CA VAL A 28 -10.08 15.84 -5.37
C VAL A 28 -10.62 15.22 -4.09
N GLY A 29 -9.73 14.67 -3.26
CA GLY A 29 -10.04 14.09 -1.95
C GLY A 29 -11.23 13.11 -1.94
N GLN A 30 -11.75 12.81 -0.75
CA GLN A 30 -12.93 11.96 -0.60
C GLN A 30 -14.22 12.77 -0.79
N LYS A 31 -14.76 12.82 -2.01
CA LYS A 31 -16.03 13.53 -2.28
C LYS A 31 -17.24 12.59 -2.36
N GLY A 32 -17.12 11.44 -3.01
CA GLY A 32 -18.22 10.48 -3.24
C GLY A 32 -18.44 9.44 -2.12
N ILE A 33 -19.65 8.86 -2.07
CA ILE A 33 -20.05 7.82 -1.08
C ILE A 33 -19.08 6.63 -1.12
N TRP A 34 -18.62 6.22 -2.32
CA TRP A 34 -17.68 5.13 -2.49
C TRP A 34 -16.26 5.46 -2.02
N SER A 35 -15.82 6.72 -2.15
CA SER A 35 -14.49 7.18 -1.70
C SER A 35 -14.37 7.34 -0.18
N ARG A 36 -15.48 7.51 0.54
CA ARG A 36 -15.50 7.76 2.00
C ARG A 36 -15.31 6.49 2.84
N CYS A 37 -15.50 5.31 2.24
CA CYS A 37 -15.55 4.05 2.97
C CYS A 37 -14.62 2.98 2.35
N ASN A 38 -13.86 3.32 1.31
CA ASN A 38 -12.99 2.38 0.61
C ASN A 38 -11.76 3.10 0.05
N ASP A 39 -10.57 2.71 0.53
CA ASP A 39 -9.29 3.24 0.05
C ASP A 39 -9.00 2.92 -1.42
N ASN A 40 -9.81 2.04 -2.05
CA ASN A 40 -9.62 1.66 -3.44
C ASN A 40 -10.26 2.64 -4.45
N PHE A 41 -11.18 3.52 -4.05
CA PHE A 41 -11.83 4.47 -4.95
C PHE A 41 -11.44 5.91 -4.61
N ILE A 42 -11.09 6.68 -5.63
CA ILE A 42 -10.75 8.10 -5.49
C ILE A 42 -11.52 8.96 -6.49
N SER A 43 -12.03 10.09 -6.02
CA SER A 43 -12.70 11.08 -6.87
C SER A 43 -11.64 11.85 -7.66
N VAL A 44 -11.68 11.76 -8.98
CA VAL A 44 -10.75 12.45 -9.88
C VAL A 44 -11.52 13.48 -10.70
N LYS A 45 -11.02 14.71 -10.75
CA LYS A 45 -11.47 15.73 -11.70
C LYS A 45 -10.57 15.65 -12.93
N PHE A 46 -11.16 15.27 -14.06
CA PHE A 46 -10.46 15.20 -15.35
C PHE A 46 -10.49 16.54 -16.08
N GLU A 47 -9.59 16.72 -17.05
CA GLU A 47 -9.50 17.94 -17.87
C GLU A 47 -10.79 18.27 -18.63
N ASN A 48 -11.62 17.27 -18.93
CA ASN A 48 -12.92 17.45 -19.60
C ASN A 48 -14.05 17.94 -18.67
N ASP A 49 -13.69 18.50 -17.50
CA ASP A 49 -14.59 18.92 -16.41
C ASP A 49 -15.51 17.82 -15.82
N ILE A 50 -15.29 16.57 -16.22
CA ILE A 50 -15.96 15.40 -15.64
C ILE A 50 -15.27 15.04 -14.33
N THR A 51 -16.06 14.90 -13.26
CA THR A 51 -15.60 14.33 -11.99
C THR A 51 -16.16 12.93 -11.83
N LEU A 52 -15.30 11.94 -11.62
CA LEU A 52 -15.70 10.54 -11.51
C LEU A 52 -14.92 9.82 -10.41
N ASP A 53 -15.59 8.89 -9.73
CA ASP A 53 -14.96 8.00 -8.76
C ASP A 53 -14.33 6.82 -9.51
N VAL A 54 -13.00 6.73 -9.48
CA VAL A 54 -12.21 5.73 -10.22
C VAL A 54 -11.46 4.84 -9.25
N LEU A 55 -11.28 3.57 -9.62
CA LEU A 55 -10.41 2.65 -8.89
C LEU A 55 -8.94 3.08 -8.99
N TRP A 56 -8.20 3.02 -7.89
CA TRP A 56 -6.75 3.24 -7.88
C TRP A 56 -6.00 2.36 -8.88
N SER A 57 -6.44 1.12 -9.08
CA SER A 57 -5.83 0.21 -10.07
C SER A 57 -6.00 0.66 -11.53
N GLY A 58 -6.93 1.58 -11.80
CA GLY A 58 -7.16 2.15 -13.13
C GLY A 58 -6.42 3.47 -13.37
N LEU A 59 -5.63 3.94 -12.39
CA LEU A 59 -4.93 5.21 -12.43
C LEU A 59 -3.41 5.00 -12.39
N GLU A 60 -2.70 5.82 -13.15
CA GLU A 60 -1.25 5.99 -13.07
C GLU A 60 -0.96 7.30 -12.33
N ILE A 61 -0.13 7.29 -11.29
CA ILE A 61 0.27 8.54 -10.63
C ILE A 61 1.36 9.20 -11.49
N ILE A 62 1.15 10.47 -11.85
CA ILE A 62 2.14 11.28 -12.60
C ILE A 62 2.90 12.22 -11.66
N ASP A 63 2.32 12.54 -10.50
CA ASP A 63 2.89 13.48 -9.55
C ASP A 63 4.27 13.00 -9.04
N GLU A 64 5.33 13.66 -9.53
CA GLU A 64 6.71 13.30 -9.21
C GLU A 64 7.02 13.50 -7.73
N ASP A 65 6.45 14.51 -7.09
CA ASP A 65 6.75 14.81 -5.69
C ASP A 65 6.08 13.78 -4.78
N TYR A 66 4.86 13.36 -5.12
CA TYR A 66 4.20 12.25 -4.43
C TYR A 66 4.94 10.91 -4.64
N LEU A 67 5.48 10.65 -5.83
CA LEU A 67 6.29 9.46 -6.07
C LEU A 67 7.60 9.48 -5.27
N LYS A 68 8.24 10.65 -5.13
CA LYS A 68 9.44 10.81 -4.29
C LYS A 68 9.12 10.55 -2.82
N THR A 69 8.03 11.10 -2.28
CA THR A 69 7.67 10.88 -0.87
C THR A 69 7.37 9.41 -0.58
N ILE A 70 6.63 8.71 -1.46
CA ILE A 70 6.42 7.26 -1.34
C ILE A 70 7.76 6.52 -1.33
N ALA A 71 8.65 6.83 -2.29
CA ALA A 71 9.93 6.16 -2.38
C ALA A 71 10.82 6.42 -1.15
N GLU A 72 10.74 7.62 -0.57
CA GLU A 72 11.42 7.97 0.68
C GLU A 72 10.84 7.20 1.87
N ASP A 73 9.52 7.12 1.99
CA ASP A 73 8.86 6.40 3.08
C ASP A 73 9.08 4.89 3.00
N GLU A 74 9.09 4.31 1.79
CA GLU A 74 9.50 2.94 1.56
C GLU A 74 10.95 2.71 2.00
N LYS A 75 11.87 3.61 1.64
CA LYS A 75 13.28 3.52 2.07
C LYS A 75 13.41 3.60 3.59
N LYS A 76 12.73 4.55 4.24
CA LYS A 76 12.72 4.68 5.70
C LYS A 76 12.24 3.38 6.34
N LEU A 77 11.12 2.84 5.88
CA LEU A 77 10.57 1.60 6.40
C LEU A 77 11.55 0.42 6.20
N LEU A 78 12.21 0.33 5.03
CA LEU A 78 13.22 -0.71 4.79
C LEU A 78 14.42 -0.62 5.73
N GLU A 79 14.84 0.60 6.10
CA GLU A 79 15.89 0.84 7.08
C GLU A 79 15.45 0.46 8.50
N GLU A 80 14.25 0.88 8.91
CA GLU A 80 13.66 0.52 10.20
C GLU A 80 13.56 -1.00 10.37
N LEU A 81 13.14 -1.72 9.32
CA LEU A 81 13.02 -3.18 9.33
C LEU A 81 14.35 -3.91 9.50
N LYS A 82 15.51 -3.28 9.27
CA LYS A 82 16.82 -3.89 9.59
C LYS A 82 16.97 -4.10 11.10
N SER A 83 16.32 -3.28 11.91
CA SER A 83 16.32 -3.39 13.36
C SER A 83 15.33 -4.43 13.90
N ALA A 84 14.62 -5.14 13.02
CA ALA A 84 13.54 -6.03 13.41
C ALA A 84 14.04 -7.17 14.31
N LYS A 85 13.28 -7.44 15.37
CA LYS A 85 13.53 -8.44 16.41
C LYS A 85 12.23 -9.16 16.75
N ASN A 86 12.37 -10.25 17.51
CA ASN A 86 11.24 -11.06 17.97
C ASN A 86 10.31 -11.47 16.81
N ILE A 87 10.90 -11.83 15.65
CA ILE A 87 10.15 -12.23 14.47
C ILE A 87 9.57 -13.62 14.72
N VAL A 88 8.25 -13.72 14.79
CA VAL A 88 7.50 -14.95 15.05
C VAL A 88 6.53 -15.21 13.90
N LYS A 89 6.75 -16.32 13.20
CA LYS A 89 5.82 -16.88 12.22
C LYS A 89 4.92 -17.90 12.92
N SER A 90 3.64 -17.56 13.06
CA SER A 90 2.63 -18.44 13.65
C SER A 90 2.00 -19.33 12.58
N VAL A 91 1.94 -20.62 12.88
CA VAL A 91 1.42 -21.67 12.00
C VAL A 91 0.39 -22.50 12.77
N GLY A 92 -0.74 -22.78 12.15
CA GLY A 92 -1.80 -23.63 12.72
C GLY A 92 -1.43 -25.11 12.77
N PRO A 93 -2.26 -25.95 13.41
CA PRO A 93 -1.95 -27.35 13.70
C PRO A 93 -1.75 -28.21 12.44
N ARG A 94 -2.38 -27.83 11.32
CA ARG A 94 -2.21 -28.47 10.01
C ARG A 94 -1.17 -27.81 9.10
N GLY A 95 -0.32 -26.92 9.62
CA GLY A 95 0.72 -26.23 8.84
C GLY A 95 0.25 -24.96 8.10
N GLY A 96 -1.00 -24.53 8.31
CA GLY A 96 -1.53 -23.31 7.69
C GLY A 96 -0.96 -22.04 8.31
N PHE A 97 -0.60 -21.04 7.51
CA PHE A 97 -0.18 -19.73 8.01
C PHE A 97 -1.31 -19.06 8.81
N ARG A 98 -0.97 -18.49 9.98
CA ARG A 98 -1.90 -17.71 10.80
C ARG A 98 -1.55 -16.23 10.75
N TYR A 99 -0.36 -15.87 11.20
CA TYR A 99 0.13 -14.50 11.19
C TYR A 99 1.66 -14.45 11.31
N LEU A 100 2.23 -13.29 10.98
CA LEU A 100 3.62 -12.93 11.24
C LEU A 100 3.63 -11.74 12.20
N CYS A 101 4.35 -11.85 13.32
CA CYS A 101 4.57 -10.75 14.26
C CYS A 101 6.05 -10.41 14.32
N TYR A 102 6.37 -9.14 14.46
CA TYR A 102 7.73 -8.67 14.69
C TYR A 102 7.72 -7.30 15.36
N GLU A 103 8.82 -6.99 16.01
CA GLU A 103 9.07 -5.71 16.63
C GLU A 103 10.21 -5.03 15.89
N TYR A 104 10.15 -3.71 15.72
CA TYR A 104 11.22 -2.94 15.11
C TYR A 104 11.32 -1.57 15.77
N ILE A 105 12.45 -0.90 15.57
CA ILE A 105 12.70 0.45 16.06
C ILE A 105 12.49 1.40 14.89
N THR A 106 11.61 2.39 15.06
CA THR A 106 11.44 3.45 14.08
C THR A 106 12.65 4.37 14.06
N LEU A 107 12.82 5.16 13.00
CA LEU A 107 13.91 6.14 12.92
C LEU A 107 13.89 7.14 14.09
N ASP A 108 12.70 7.42 14.63
CA ASP A 108 12.50 8.26 15.82
C ASP A 108 12.90 7.57 17.14
N GLY A 109 13.41 6.32 17.07
CA GLY A 109 13.85 5.53 18.23
C GLY A 109 12.71 4.84 18.99
N SER A 110 11.47 4.92 18.50
CA SER A 110 10.32 4.30 19.15
C SER A 110 10.18 2.83 18.79
N LYS A 111 9.81 2.00 19.76
CA LYS A 111 9.54 0.57 19.53
C LYS A 111 8.15 0.41 18.94
N SER A 112 8.07 -0.21 17.78
CA SER A 112 6.81 -0.53 17.09
C SER A 112 6.64 -2.04 16.98
N ASN A 113 5.41 -2.52 17.17
CA ASN A 113 5.05 -3.92 16.97
C ASN A 113 4.05 -3.99 15.81
N LYS A 114 4.27 -4.94 14.89
CA LYS A 114 3.40 -5.13 13.73
C LYS A 114 3.01 -6.61 13.60
N SER A 115 1.73 -6.83 13.31
CA SER A 115 1.18 -8.16 13.03
C SER A 115 0.52 -8.17 11.65
N ILE A 116 0.77 -9.23 10.88
CA ILE A 116 0.29 -9.37 9.50
C ILE A 116 -0.39 -10.73 9.36
N GLY A 117 -1.67 -10.70 8.97
CA GLY A 117 -2.48 -11.90 8.70
C GLY A 117 -2.49 -12.32 7.22
N LEU A 118 -1.97 -11.49 6.32
CA LEU A 118 -1.91 -11.78 4.89
C LEU A 118 -0.65 -12.56 4.54
N LYS A 119 -0.84 -13.81 4.10
CA LYS A 119 0.27 -14.72 3.75
C LYS A 119 1.22 -14.13 2.69
N LYS A 120 0.66 -13.51 1.63
CA LYS A 120 1.47 -12.92 0.54
C LYS A 120 2.41 -11.82 1.03
N GLU A 121 1.93 -10.97 1.95
CA GLU A 121 2.75 -9.90 2.53
C GLU A 121 3.76 -10.46 3.52
N ALA A 122 3.36 -11.44 4.33
CA ALA A 122 4.25 -12.12 5.25
C ALA A 122 5.40 -12.82 4.52
N ASP A 123 5.14 -13.49 3.40
CA ASP A 123 6.17 -14.16 2.61
C ASP A 123 7.21 -13.16 2.07
N LYS A 124 6.77 -11.99 1.56
CA LYS A 124 7.68 -10.90 1.14
C LYS A 124 8.56 -10.41 2.29
N LEU A 125 8.00 -10.25 3.49
CA LEU A 125 8.76 -9.81 4.66
C LEU A 125 9.73 -10.88 5.16
N LEU A 126 9.35 -12.15 5.11
CA LEU A 126 10.24 -13.26 5.47
C LEU A 126 11.45 -13.33 4.54
N GLU A 127 11.27 -13.13 3.23
CA GLU A 127 12.38 -13.02 2.28
C GLU A 127 13.31 -11.84 2.64
N LEU A 128 12.72 -10.70 3.02
CA LEU A 128 13.47 -9.51 3.41
C LEU A 128 14.26 -9.73 4.72
N PHE A 129 13.64 -10.32 5.73
CA PHE A 129 14.31 -10.66 6.99
C PHE A 129 15.41 -11.70 6.78
N SER A 130 15.21 -12.65 5.87
CA SER A 130 16.25 -13.59 5.47
C SER A 130 17.44 -12.88 4.81
N LYS A 131 17.21 -11.87 3.95
CA LYS A 131 18.29 -11.06 3.36
C LYS A 131 19.08 -10.28 4.42
N TYR A 132 18.42 -9.88 5.50
CA TYR A 132 19.06 -9.20 6.64
C TYR A 132 19.68 -10.15 7.66
N ASN A 133 19.68 -11.46 7.39
CA ASN A 133 20.18 -12.50 8.30
C ASN A 133 19.51 -12.43 9.70
N LEU A 134 18.23 -12.05 9.74
CA LEU A 134 17.47 -11.97 10.98
C LEU A 134 16.85 -13.33 11.30
N ASN A 135 16.91 -13.71 12.58
CA ASN A 135 16.37 -14.99 13.04
C ASN A 135 14.84 -14.94 13.12
N VAL A 136 14.19 -15.89 12.45
CA VAL A 136 12.73 -16.06 12.47
C VAL A 136 12.38 -17.29 13.29
N LYS A 137 11.59 -17.10 14.36
CA LYS A 137 11.02 -18.19 15.16
C LYS A 137 9.74 -18.67 14.51
N ILE A 138 9.53 -19.99 14.48
CA ILE A 138 8.30 -20.60 14.00
C ILE A 138 7.57 -21.18 15.20
N GLU A 139 6.36 -20.69 15.45
CA GLU A 139 5.50 -21.17 16.53
C GLU A 139 4.32 -21.93 15.95
N LYS A 140 4.11 -23.15 16.45
CA LYS A 140 2.92 -23.94 16.14
C LYS A 140 1.88 -23.65 17.22
N VAL A 141 0.78 -23.02 16.82
CA VAL A 141 -0.38 -22.85 17.70
C VAL A 141 -1.11 -24.19 17.72
N VAL A 142 -1.07 -24.84 18.89
CA VAL A 142 -1.73 -26.12 19.18
C VAL A 142 -3.24 -25.91 19.25
#